data_AF-A0A1B6LJP1-F1
#
_entry.id   AF-A0A1B6LJP1-F1
#
_cell.length_a   1.000
_cell.length_b   1.000
_cell.length_c   1.000
_cell.angle_alpha   90.00
_cell.angle_beta   90.00
_cell.angle_gamma   90.00
#
_symmetry.space_group_name_H-M   'P 1'
#
loop_
_entity.id
_entity.type
_entity.pdbx_description
1 polymer ?
#
loop_
_entity_poly.entity_id
_entity_poly.type
_entity_poly.pdbx_seq_one_letter_code
_entity_poly.pdbx_strand_id
1 'polypeptide(L)'
;YNRRMDQLMALLRREVAAINLDTFEQGADLPPPTPLSATASFDFEEMPWFPKKISDLDQSQRVLMYGTELDADHPGFKDPVYRKRREQFANIASAYKHGQPIPRVKYSETEIKTWGTVFRELHKLYKQHACREYLENWPELVKYCGYREDNIPQLQDLHLFLKRKTGFQLRP
;
A
#
# COMPACT_ATOMS: atom_id res chain seq x y z
N TYR A 1 -20.04 47.28 19.41
CA TYR A 1 -19.35 46.28 20.25
C TYR A 1 -19.83 44.90 19.81
N ASN A 2 -18.96 44.06 19.27
CA ASN A 2 -19.34 42.91 18.45
C ASN A 2 -19.49 41.65 19.31
N ARG A 3 -20.68 41.46 19.91
CA ARG A 3 -21.05 40.33 20.79
C ARG A 3 -20.64 38.96 20.25
N ARG A 4 -20.61 38.81 18.93
CA ARG A 4 -20.23 37.57 18.25
C ARG A 4 -18.73 37.28 18.38
N MET A 5 -17.89 38.31 18.35
CA MET A 5 -16.45 38.20 18.55
C MET A 5 -16.13 37.88 20.02
N ASP A 6 -16.87 38.46 20.96
CA ASP A 6 -16.70 38.17 22.39
C ASP A 6 -17.07 36.72 22.71
N GLN A 7 -18.14 36.21 22.11
CA GLN A 7 -18.52 34.80 22.23
C GLN A 7 -17.47 33.86 21.62
N LEU A 8 -16.92 34.21 20.45
CA LEU A 8 -15.90 33.40 19.78
C LEU A 8 -14.59 33.38 20.58
N MET A 9 -14.18 34.53 21.13
CA MET A 9 -13.04 34.65 22.03
C MET A 9 -13.24 33.87 23.33
N ALA A 10 -14.44 33.85 23.88
CA ALA A 10 -14.76 33.06 25.08
C ALA A 10 -14.70 31.55 24.80
N LEU A 11 -15.17 31.10 23.64
CA LEU A 11 -15.09 29.69 23.23
C LEU A 11 -13.64 29.25 22.96
N LEU A 12 -12.85 30.08 22.26
CA LEU A 12 -11.44 29.78 22.00
C LEU A 12 -10.60 29.76 23.29
N ARG A 13 -10.85 30.68 24.23
CA ARG A 13 -10.20 30.65 25.55
C ARG A 13 -10.52 29.38 26.34
N ARG A 14 -11.71 28.81 26.13
CA ARG A 14 -12.12 27.55 26.76
C ARG A 14 -11.45 26.32 26.12
N GLU A 15 -11.23 26.33 24.82
CA GLU A 15 -10.55 25.22 24.11
C GLU A 15 -9.02 25.25 24.24
N VAL A 16 -8.43 26.44 24.41
CA VAL A 16 -6.96 26.64 24.48
C VAL A 16 -6.45 26.68 25.93
N ALA A 17 -7.25 26.23 26.90
CA ALA A 17 -6.82 26.11 28.29
C ALA A 17 -5.88 24.91 28.46
N ALA A 18 -4.62 25.04 28.03
CA ALA A 18 -3.55 24.15 28.40
C ALA A 18 -3.15 24.44 29.87
N ILE A 19 -3.14 23.39 30.70
CA ILE A 19 -2.75 23.50 32.11
C ILE A 19 -1.25 23.84 32.17
N ASN A 20 -0.90 24.99 32.75
CA ASN A 20 0.48 25.24 33.18
C ASN A 20 0.76 24.44 34.47
N LEU A 21 1.86 23.70 34.49
CA LEU A 21 2.20 22.76 35.57
C LEU A 21 2.30 23.46 36.94
N ASP A 22 2.88 24.67 36.98
CA ASP A 22 2.99 25.50 38.18
C ASP A 22 1.63 25.86 38.80
N THR A 23 0.58 25.92 37.98
CA THR A 23 -0.78 26.29 38.41
C THR A 23 -1.54 25.10 38.99
N PHE A 24 -1.18 23.87 38.59
CA PHE A 24 -1.75 22.63 39.10
C PHE A 24 -1.20 22.29 40.49
N GLU A 25 0.10 22.51 40.73
CA GLU A 25 0.73 22.25 42.03
C GLU A 25 0.25 23.19 43.15
N GLN A 26 -0.31 24.35 42.81
CA GLN A 26 -0.90 25.31 43.76
C GLN A 26 -2.35 24.98 44.16
N GLY A 27 -2.89 23.82 43.74
CA GLY A 27 -4.20 23.33 44.17
C GLY A 27 -5.40 24.03 43.51
N ALA A 28 -5.21 24.63 42.34
CA ALA A 28 -6.32 25.19 41.57
C ALA A 28 -7.23 24.09 41.01
N ASP A 29 -8.54 24.32 41.01
CA ASP A 29 -9.53 23.40 40.44
C ASP A 29 -9.19 23.09 38.97
N LEU A 30 -9.12 21.79 38.65
CA LEU A 30 -8.91 21.33 37.28
C LEU A 30 -10.02 21.87 36.37
N PRO A 31 -9.71 22.33 35.14
CA PRO A 31 -10.75 22.62 34.17
C PRO A 31 -11.61 21.36 33.99
N PRO A 32 -12.94 21.51 33.82
CA PRO A 32 -13.82 20.37 33.61
C PRO A 32 -13.29 19.56 32.42
N PRO A 33 -13.37 18.21 32.47
CA PRO A 33 -12.87 17.37 31.40
C PRO A 33 -13.45 17.86 30.08
N THR A 34 -12.59 18.00 29.07
CA THR A 34 -13.02 18.35 27.72
C THR A 34 -14.14 17.38 27.35
N PRO A 35 -15.36 17.86 27.00
CA PRO A 35 -16.40 16.96 26.57
C PRO A 35 -15.84 16.14 25.40
N LEU A 36 -15.97 14.81 25.47
CA LEU A 36 -15.69 13.92 24.35
C LEU A 36 -16.31 14.57 23.11
N SER A 37 -15.44 14.93 22.16
CA SER A 37 -15.75 15.71 20.96
C SER A 37 -17.20 15.56 20.52
N ALA A 38 -18.01 16.61 20.71
CA ALA A 38 -19.38 16.70 20.22
C ALA A 38 -19.44 16.90 18.69
N THR A 39 -18.42 16.45 17.97
CA THR A 39 -18.56 16.16 16.55
C THR A 39 -19.62 15.10 16.42
N ALA A 40 -20.79 15.47 15.89
CA ALA A 40 -21.77 14.53 15.38
C ALA A 40 -21.02 13.39 14.69
N SER A 41 -21.39 12.14 15.01
CA SER A 41 -20.87 10.96 14.33
C SER A 41 -20.78 11.29 12.84
N PHE A 42 -19.57 11.30 12.28
CA PHE A 42 -19.37 11.57 10.85
C PHE A 42 -20.27 10.60 10.10
N ASP A 43 -21.36 11.12 9.54
CA ASP A 43 -22.30 10.31 8.81
C ASP A 43 -21.67 10.02 7.46
N PHE A 44 -21.23 8.77 7.29
CA PHE A 44 -20.54 8.32 6.09
C PHE A 44 -21.53 8.00 4.95
N GLU A 45 -22.84 8.16 5.14
CA GLU A 45 -23.86 7.79 4.15
C GLU A 45 -23.71 8.54 2.82
N GLU A 46 -23.27 9.81 2.83
CA GLU A 46 -23.06 10.59 1.61
C GLU A 46 -21.65 10.44 1.00
N MET A 47 -20.71 9.76 1.69
CA MET A 47 -19.31 9.67 1.23
C MET A 47 -19.06 8.39 0.42
N PRO A 48 -18.33 8.47 -0.73
CA PRO A 48 -17.93 7.28 -1.46
C PRO A 48 -17.24 6.26 -0.56
N TRP A 49 -17.61 4.99 -0.72
CA TRP A 49 -17.05 3.91 0.07
C TRP A 49 -15.52 3.87 -0.01
N PHE A 50 -14.87 3.64 1.12
CA PHE A 50 -13.43 3.38 1.22
C PHE A 50 -13.17 2.27 2.27
N PRO A 51 -12.11 1.47 2.10
CA PRO A 51 -11.78 0.39 3.02
C PRO A 51 -11.35 0.97 4.38
N LYS A 52 -11.97 0.47 5.46
CA LYS A 52 -11.68 0.93 6.84
C LYS A 52 -10.72 -0.01 7.57
N LYS A 53 -10.67 -1.28 7.15
CA LYS A 53 -9.73 -2.31 7.59
C LYS A 53 -8.95 -2.82 6.39
N ILE A 54 -7.75 -3.34 6.63
CA ILE A 54 -6.93 -3.91 5.56
C ILE A 54 -7.61 -5.10 4.85
N SER A 55 -8.45 -5.86 5.55
CA SER A 55 -9.27 -6.92 4.97
C SER A 55 -10.32 -6.41 3.98
N ASP A 56 -10.77 -5.17 4.12
CA ASP A 56 -11.80 -4.60 3.24
C ASP A 56 -11.27 -4.40 1.82
N LEU A 57 -9.94 -4.39 1.64
CA LEU A 57 -9.31 -4.42 0.31
C LEU A 57 -9.67 -5.68 -0.49
N ASP A 58 -10.17 -6.74 0.14
CA ASP A 58 -10.72 -7.90 -0.55
C ASP A 58 -11.97 -7.56 -1.38
N GLN A 59 -12.62 -6.44 -1.11
CA GLN A 59 -13.77 -5.93 -1.87
C GLN A 59 -13.34 -5.06 -3.07
N SER A 60 -12.07 -4.68 -3.12
CA SER A 60 -11.49 -3.79 -4.14
C SER A 60 -10.82 -4.55 -5.30
N GLN A 61 -11.15 -5.83 -5.51
CA GLN A 61 -10.56 -6.69 -6.56
C GLN A 61 -11.14 -6.43 -7.98
N ARG A 62 -11.82 -5.31 -8.21
CA ARG A 62 -12.44 -4.98 -9.50
C ARG A 62 -11.38 -4.47 -10.48
N VAL A 63 -10.82 -5.39 -11.26
CA VAL A 63 -9.85 -5.07 -12.33
C VAL A 63 -10.60 -4.61 -13.57
N LEU A 64 -10.36 -3.37 -14.01
CA LEU A 64 -11.03 -2.77 -15.18
C LEU A 64 -10.30 -3.05 -16.51
N MET A 65 -8.98 -3.19 -16.49
CA MET A 65 -8.15 -3.38 -17.68
C MET A 65 -6.96 -4.30 -17.38
N TYR A 66 -6.40 -4.94 -18.42
CA TYR A 66 -5.18 -5.75 -18.38
C TYR A 66 -5.22 -7.01 -17.49
N GLY A 67 -6.40 -7.49 -17.12
CA GLY A 67 -6.58 -8.80 -16.48
C GLY A 67 -6.37 -9.94 -17.49
N THR A 68 -7.48 -10.56 -17.90
CA THR A 68 -7.51 -11.63 -18.91
C THR A 68 -7.60 -11.10 -20.33
N GLU A 69 -8.19 -9.92 -20.50
CA GLU A 69 -8.41 -9.32 -21.82
C GLU A 69 -7.15 -8.63 -22.33
N LEU A 70 -6.89 -8.83 -23.61
CA LEU A 70 -5.77 -8.27 -24.35
C LEU A 70 -6.32 -7.42 -25.48
N ASP A 71 -5.75 -6.23 -25.66
CA ASP A 71 -6.02 -5.42 -26.84
C ASP A 71 -5.53 -6.12 -28.12
N ALA A 72 -6.15 -5.79 -29.26
CA ALA A 72 -5.82 -6.40 -30.54
C ALA A 72 -4.33 -6.23 -30.94
N ASP A 73 -3.72 -5.12 -30.51
CA ASP A 73 -2.32 -4.79 -30.77
C ASP A 73 -1.34 -5.44 -29.78
N HIS A 74 -1.84 -6.17 -28.78
CA HIS A 74 -0.97 -6.85 -27.82
C HIS A 74 -0.20 -7.99 -28.51
N PRO A 75 1.13 -8.13 -28.32
CA PRO A 75 1.94 -9.12 -29.04
C PRO A 75 1.48 -10.56 -28.78
N GLY A 76 0.94 -10.84 -27.59
CA GLY A 76 0.33 -12.11 -27.22
C GLY A 76 -1.17 -12.27 -27.57
N PHE A 77 -1.80 -11.33 -28.30
CA PHE A 77 -3.25 -11.34 -28.54
C PHE A 77 -3.74 -12.63 -29.20
N LYS A 78 -2.97 -13.14 -30.17
CA LYS A 78 -3.28 -14.38 -30.93
C LYS A 78 -2.62 -15.63 -30.34
N ASP A 79 -1.89 -15.53 -29.24
CA ASP A 79 -1.21 -16.68 -28.62
C ASP A 79 -2.13 -17.33 -27.56
N PRO A 80 -2.68 -18.52 -27.84
CA PRO A 80 -3.60 -19.18 -26.90
C PRO A 80 -2.89 -19.67 -25.63
N VAL A 81 -1.60 -20.02 -25.70
CA VAL A 81 -0.81 -20.45 -24.54
C VAL A 81 -0.60 -19.27 -23.60
N TYR A 82 -0.22 -18.12 -24.16
CA TYR A 82 -0.05 -16.89 -23.40
C TYR A 82 -1.37 -16.42 -22.76
N ARG A 83 -2.49 -16.48 -23.48
CA ARG A 83 -3.82 -16.14 -22.94
C ARG A 83 -4.22 -17.02 -21.76
N LYS A 84 -4.07 -18.34 -21.91
CA LYS A 84 -4.32 -19.30 -20.82
C LYS A 84 -3.42 -19.04 -19.62
N ARG A 85 -2.16 -18.68 -19.87
CA ARG A 85 -1.21 -18.32 -18.81
C ARG A 85 -1.61 -17.04 -18.07
N ARG A 86 -2.10 -16.02 -18.78
CA ARG A 86 -2.66 -14.79 -18.18
C ARG A 86 -3.89 -15.06 -17.33
N GLU A 87 -4.78 -15.93 -17.81
CA GLU A 87 -5.96 -16.36 -17.05
C GLU A 87 -5.58 -17.05 -15.73
N GLN A 88 -4.54 -17.89 -15.73
CA GLN A 88 -4.01 -18.48 -14.50
C GLN A 88 -3.57 -17.41 -13.48
N PHE A 89 -2.83 -16.39 -13.92
CA PHE A 89 -2.40 -15.30 -13.04
C PHE A 89 -3.58 -14.48 -12.50
N ALA A 90 -4.55 -14.16 -13.37
CA ALA A 90 -5.77 -13.46 -12.96
C ALA A 90 -6.56 -14.27 -11.92
N ASN A 91 -6.67 -15.59 -12.10
CA ASN A 91 -7.35 -16.46 -11.17
C ASN A 91 -6.64 -16.49 -9.80
N ILE A 92 -5.30 -16.55 -9.77
CA ILE A 92 -4.52 -16.47 -8.52
C ILE A 92 -4.82 -15.16 -7.77
N ALA A 93 -4.80 -14.03 -8.47
CA ALA A 93 -5.08 -12.72 -7.89
C ALA A 93 -6.53 -12.61 -7.36
N SER A 94 -7.50 -13.11 -8.14
CA SER A 94 -8.91 -13.07 -7.76
C SER A 94 -9.24 -13.94 -6.54
N ALA A 95 -8.56 -15.09 -6.41
CA ALA A 95 -8.78 -16.03 -5.31
C ALA A 95 -8.11 -15.57 -3.99
N TYR A 96 -7.12 -14.69 -4.06
CA TYR A 96 -6.38 -14.22 -2.88
C TYR A 96 -7.28 -13.44 -1.91
N LYS A 97 -7.12 -13.72 -0.62
CA LYS A 97 -7.74 -12.99 0.49
C LYS A 97 -6.70 -12.54 1.51
N HIS A 98 -6.97 -11.41 2.16
CA HIS A 98 -6.06 -10.86 3.15
C HIS A 98 -5.77 -11.89 4.27
N GLY A 99 -4.49 -12.02 4.63
CA GLY A 99 -4.02 -12.94 5.67
C GLY A 99 -3.56 -14.30 5.14
N GLN A 100 -3.90 -14.65 3.90
CA GLN A 100 -3.37 -15.85 3.25
C GLN A 100 -1.96 -15.59 2.70
N PRO A 101 -1.08 -16.62 2.64
CA PRO A 101 0.17 -16.49 1.92
C PRO A 101 -0.10 -16.34 0.41
N ILE A 102 0.68 -15.49 -0.25
CA ILE A 102 0.60 -15.31 -1.70
C ILE A 102 1.04 -16.62 -2.38
N PRO A 103 0.21 -17.21 -3.27
CA PRO A 103 0.56 -18.44 -3.95
C PRO A 103 1.86 -18.31 -4.76
N ARG A 104 2.73 -19.32 -4.64
CA ARG A 104 3.96 -19.39 -5.45
C ARG A 104 3.64 -19.86 -6.86
N VAL A 105 4.33 -19.29 -7.84
CA VAL A 105 4.18 -19.62 -9.25
C VAL A 105 5.43 -20.33 -9.75
N LYS A 106 5.23 -21.48 -10.40
CA LYS A 106 6.27 -22.11 -11.21
C LYS A 106 6.31 -21.43 -12.57
N TYR A 107 7.33 -20.60 -12.80
CA TYR A 107 7.58 -19.97 -14.09
C TYR A 107 8.18 -20.97 -15.08
N SER A 108 7.82 -20.81 -16.34
CA SER A 108 8.38 -21.54 -17.46
C SER A 108 9.77 -21.02 -17.81
N GLU A 109 10.56 -21.83 -18.50
CA GLU A 109 11.90 -21.44 -18.97
C GLU A 109 11.84 -20.21 -19.88
N THR A 110 10.80 -20.10 -20.72
CA THR A 110 10.61 -18.93 -21.59
C THR A 110 10.36 -17.67 -20.78
N GLU A 111 9.50 -17.73 -19.75
CA GLU A 111 9.24 -16.59 -18.85
C GLU A 111 10.53 -16.16 -18.12
N ILE A 112 11.30 -17.13 -17.62
CA ILE A 112 12.57 -16.87 -16.93
C ILE A 112 13.59 -16.24 -17.90
N LYS A 113 13.69 -16.72 -19.14
CA LYS A 113 14.55 -16.12 -20.17
C LYS A 113 14.14 -14.68 -20.48
N THR A 114 12.84 -14.40 -20.63
CA THR A 114 12.34 -13.05 -20.84
C THR A 114 12.71 -12.13 -19.67
N TRP A 115 12.52 -12.59 -18.43
CA TRP A 115 12.94 -11.88 -17.23
C TRP A 115 14.45 -11.59 -17.25
N GLY A 116 15.28 -12.60 -17.53
CA GLY A 116 16.73 -12.46 -17.57
C GLY A 116 17.21 -11.42 -18.58
N THR A 117 16.60 -11.37 -19.77
CA THR A 117 16.89 -10.32 -20.76
C THR A 117 16.62 -8.92 -20.19
N VAL A 118 15.44 -8.69 -19.60
CA VAL A 118 15.08 -7.38 -19.02
C VAL A 118 15.99 -7.03 -17.83
N PHE A 119 16.22 -7.99 -16.94
CA PHE A 119 17.05 -7.84 -15.76
C PHE A 119 18.46 -7.36 -16.12
N ARG A 120 19.08 -8.01 -17.10
CA ARG A 120 20.45 -7.69 -17.54
C ARG A 120 20.55 -6.30 -18.15
N GLU A 121 19.62 -5.94 -19.04
CA GLU A 121 19.67 -4.65 -19.73
C GLU A 121 19.38 -3.48 -18.79
N LEU A 122 18.41 -3.61 -17.89
CA LEU A 122 18.11 -2.57 -16.91
C LEU A 122 19.21 -2.42 -15.84
N HIS A 123 19.81 -3.52 -15.39
CA HIS A 123 20.87 -3.47 -14.38
C HIS A 123 22.12 -2.70 -14.84
N LYS A 124 22.41 -2.66 -16.15
CA LYS A 124 23.45 -1.80 -16.72
C LYS A 124 23.14 -0.31 -16.47
N LEU A 125 21.88 0.07 -16.57
CA LEU A 125 21.40 1.45 -16.45
C LEU A 125 21.27 1.91 -15.00
N TYR A 126 20.91 1.01 -14.06
CA TYR A 126 20.70 1.37 -12.67
C TYR A 126 21.92 2.02 -12.02
N LYS A 127 23.13 1.57 -12.33
CA LYS A 127 24.36 2.15 -11.77
C LYS A 127 24.55 3.63 -12.11
N GLN A 128 24.00 4.08 -13.24
CA GLN A 128 24.16 5.44 -13.74
C GLN A 128 22.94 6.32 -13.45
N HIS A 129 21.75 5.71 -13.37
CA HIS A 129 20.49 6.46 -13.36
C HIS A 129 19.58 6.21 -12.15
N ALA A 130 19.79 5.13 -11.40
CA ALA A 130 18.97 4.86 -10.23
C ALA A 130 19.38 5.77 -9.06
N CYS A 131 18.40 6.17 -8.25
CA CYS A 131 18.67 6.91 -7.03
C CYS A 131 19.41 6.05 -6.00
N ARG A 132 20.00 6.72 -5.00
CA ARG A 132 20.75 6.08 -3.92
C ARG A 132 19.93 5.02 -3.19
N GLU A 133 18.66 5.30 -2.88
CA GLU A 133 17.76 4.40 -2.16
C GLU A 133 17.54 3.10 -2.95
N TYR A 134 17.46 3.18 -4.27
CA TYR A 134 17.36 1.98 -5.11
C TYR A 134 18.62 1.11 -4.99
N LEU A 135 19.79 1.74 -5.11
CA LEU A 135 21.08 1.05 -5.08
C LEU A 135 21.39 0.45 -3.70
N GLU A 136 20.97 1.11 -2.62
CA GLU A 136 21.11 0.60 -1.24
C GLU A 136 20.26 -0.64 -1.00
N ASN A 137 19.06 -0.70 -1.58
CA ASN A 137 18.16 -1.85 -1.43
C ASN A 137 18.54 -3.04 -2.33
N TRP A 138 19.24 -2.80 -3.44
CA TRP A 138 19.52 -3.81 -4.45
C TRP A 138 20.27 -5.05 -3.92
N PRO A 139 21.36 -4.96 -3.13
CA PRO A 139 22.05 -6.13 -2.60
C PRO A 139 21.15 -7.01 -1.72
N GLU A 140 20.23 -6.40 -0.98
CA GLU A 140 19.28 -7.12 -0.13
C GLU A 140 18.21 -7.86 -0.96
N LEU A 141 17.73 -7.24 -2.05
CA LEU A 141 16.80 -7.89 -2.98
C LEU A 141 17.44 -9.11 -3.63
N VAL A 142 18.71 -9.01 -4.03
CA VAL A 142 19.48 -10.15 -4.57
C VAL A 142 19.61 -11.25 -3.52
N LYS A 143 20.02 -10.89 -2.30
CA LYS A 143 20.34 -11.84 -1.23
C LYS A 143 19.11 -12.54 -0.63
N TYR A 144 18.05 -11.78 -0.34
CA TYR A 144 16.90 -12.28 0.42
C TYR A 144 15.66 -12.57 -0.43
N CYS A 145 15.52 -11.91 -1.58
CA CYS A 145 14.37 -12.07 -2.46
C CYS A 145 14.70 -12.82 -3.76
N GLY A 146 15.96 -13.21 -3.96
CA GLY A 146 16.38 -13.99 -5.11
C GLY A 146 16.33 -13.22 -6.44
N TYR A 147 16.52 -11.89 -6.41
CA TYR A 147 16.67 -11.09 -7.64
C TYR A 147 17.91 -11.54 -8.39
N ARG A 148 17.71 -12.35 -9.43
CA ARG A 148 18.77 -12.84 -10.31
C ARG A 148 18.24 -12.99 -11.72
N GLU A 149 19.14 -13.00 -12.69
CA GLU A 149 18.79 -13.15 -14.10
C GLU A 149 18.07 -14.47 -14.42
N ASP A 150 18.41 -15.53 -13.70
CA ASP A 150 17.90 -16.90 -13.89
C ASP A 150 16.67 -17.21 -13.03
N ASN A 151 16.15 -16.24 -12.27
CA ASN A 151 15.09 -16.48 -11.31
C ASN A 151 14.16 -15.29 -11.16
N ILE A 152 12.87 -15.49 -11.45
CA ILE A 152 11.82 -14.52 -11.17
C ILE A 152 11.47 -14.58 -9.66
N PRO A 153 11.65 -13.49 -8.91
CA PRO A 153 11.30 -13.43 -7.49
C PRO A 153 9.83 -13.75 -7.23
N GLN A 154 9.56 -14.49 -6.15
CA GLN A 154 8.19 -14.79 -5.75
C GLN A 154 7.62 -13.64 -4.92
N LEU A 155 6.37 -13.25 -5.21
CA LEU A 155 5.70 -12.15 -4.49
C LEU A 155 5.63 -12.40 -2.99
N GLN A 156 5.51 -13.64 -2.53
CA GLN A 156 5.50 -13.96 -1.10
C GLN A 156 6.81 -13.61 -0.39
N ASP A 157 7.95 -13.83 -1.04
CA ASP A 157 9.26 -13.52 -0.45
C ASP A 157 9.46 -12.02 -0.37
N LEU A 158 9.08 -11.31 -1.44
CA LEU A 158 9.05 -9.85 -1.49
C LEU A 158 8.10 -9.26 -0.44
N HIS A 159 6.90 -9.82 -0.28
CA HIS A 159 5.92 -9.40 0.72
C HIS A 159 6.52 -9.47 2.13
N LEU A 160 7.17 -10.59 2.48
CA LEU A 160 7.79 -10.78 3.79
C LEU A 160 8.97 -9.82 4.00
N PHE A 161 9.79 -9.61 2.97
CA PHE A 161 10.91 -8.67 3.02
C PHE A 161 10.44 -7.23 3.25
N LEU A 162 9.50 -6.74 2.42
CA LEU A 162 8.97 -5.38 2.52
C LEU A 162 8.24 -5.16 3.85
N LYS A 163 7.46 -6.15 4.30
CA LYS A 163 6.73 -6.06 5.58
C LYS A 163 7.68 -5.88 6.76
N ARG A 164 8.81 -6.59 6.76
CA ARG A 164 9.84 -6.45 7.80
C ARG A 164 10.61 -5.14 7.69
N LYS A 165 10.90 -4.69 6.47
CA LYS A 165 11.76 -3.52 6.24
C LYS A 165 11.03 -2.20 6.45
N THR A 166 9.78 -2.09 5.99
CA THR A 166 9.03 -0.82 5.97
C THR A 166 7.57 -0.97 6.39
N GLY A 167 7.09 -2.18 6.67
CA GLY A 167 5.67 -2.46 6.89
C GLY A 167 4.83 -2.56 5.62
N PHE A 168 5.42 -2.30 4.44
CA PHE A 168 4.72 -2.39 3.16
C PHE A 168 4.41 -3.86 2.80
N GLN A 169 3.23 -4.11 2.24
CA GLN A 169 2.75 -5.46 1.95
C GLN A 169 2.27 -5.55 0.51
N LEU A 170 2.61 -6.65 -0.17
CA LEU A 170 2.13 -6.93 -1.52
C LEU A 170 0.82 -7.73 -1.50
N ARG A 171 0.02 -7.54 -2.55
CA ARG A 171 -1.21 -8.27 -2.88
C ARG A 171 -1.14 -8.62 -4.38
N PRO A 172 -1.37 -9.89 -4.77
CA PRO A 172 -1.39 -10.30 -6.18
C PRO A 172 -2.62 -9.77 -6.91
#